data_AF-A5YXU8-F1
#
_entry.id   AF-A5YXU8-F1
#
_cell.length_a   1.000
_cell.length_b   1.000
_cell.length_c   1.000
_cell.angle_alpha   90.00
_cell.angle_beta   90.00
_cell.angle_gamma   90.00
#
_symmetry.space_group_name_H-M   'P 1'
#
loop_
_entity.id
_entity.type
_entity.pdbx_description
1 polymer ?
#
loop_
_entity_poly.entity_id
_entity_poly.type
_entity_poly.pdbx_seq_one_letter_code
_entity_poly.pdbx_strand_id
1 'polypeptide(L)'
;LSDEAIEDMLEKVVKLLAYISDKDLFAEFYRKKLARRLLFDRSANDDHERSILTKLKQQCGGQFTSKMEGMVTDLTLARENQNSFEDYLGSNPAANPGIDLTVTVLTTGFWPSYKSFDINLPSEMIKCV
;
A
#
# COMPACT_ATOMS: atom_id res chain seq x y z
N LEU A 1 -10.50 17.22 10.53
CA LEU A 1 -11.92 16.92 10.27
C LEU A 1 -12.33 15.84 11.26
N SER A 2 -13.58 15.80 11.71
CA SER A 2 -14.07 14.60 12.42
C SER A 2 -14.15 13.42 11.44
N ASP A 3 -14.07 12.20 11.94
CA ASP A 3 -14.19 10.98 11.11
C ASP A 3 -15.52 10.96 10.33
N GLU A 4 -16.61 11.41 10.97
CA GLU A 4 -17.92 11.59 10.33
C GLU A 4 -17.86 12.54 9.13
N ALA A 5 -17.16 13.68 9.27
CA ALA A 5 -17.02 14.65 8.18
C ALA A 5 -16.14 14.11 7.05
N ILE A 6 -15.15 13.27 7.37
CA ILE A 6 -14.35 12.57 6.36
C ILE A 6 -15.24 11.58 5.60
N GLU A 7 -16.03 10.78 6.28
CA GLU A 7 -16.89 9.80 5.62
C GLU A 7 -17.96 10.43 4.74
N ASP A 8 -18.58 11.52 5.21
CA ASP A 8 -19.49 12.31 4.40
C ASP A 8 -18.82 12.88 3.14
N MET A 9 -17.55 13.27 3.24
CA MET A 9 -16.77 13.74 2.10
C MET A 9 -16.46 12.61 1.12
N LEU A 10 -16.03 11.44 1.61
CA LEU A 10 -15.77 10.27 0.77
C LEU A 10 -17.02 9.87 0.00
N GLU A 11 -18.18 9.82 0.65
CA GLU A 11 -19.47 9.53 0.03
C GLU A 11 -19.80 10.51 -1.11
N LYS A 12 -19.60 11.81 -0.89
CA LYS A 12 -19.82 12.85 -1.91
C LYS A 12 -18.86 12.71 -3.08
N VAL A 13 -17.58 12.41 -2.83
CA VAL A 13 -16.57 12.22 -3.87
C VAL A 13 -16.93 11.03 -4.77
N VAL A 14 -17.34 9.90 -4.18
CA VAL A 14 -17.70 8.72 -4.97
C VAL A 14 -18.98 8.97 -5.80
N LYS A 15 -19.96 9.71 -5.26
CA LYS A 15 -21.13 10.15 -6.04
C LYS A 15 -20.73 11.05 -7.23
N LEU A 16 -19.79 11.95 -7.03
CA LEU A 16 -19.28 12.81 -8.12
C LEU A 16 -18.60 11.98 -9.22
N LEU A 17 -17.87 10.93 -8.83
CA LEU A 17 -17.18 10.03 -9.77
C LEU A 17 -18.15 9.33 -10.74
N ALA A 18 -19.41 9.12 -10.37
CA ALA A 18 -20.42 8.55 -11.25
C ALA A 18 -20.59 9.35 -12.56
N TYR A 19 -20.40 10.68 -12.49
CA TYR A 19 -20.54 11.61 -13.61
C TYR A 19 -19.27 11.75 -14.47
N ILE A 20 -18.15 11.14 -14.05
CA ILE A 20 -16.91 11.15 -14.82
C ILE A 20 -16.93 10.01 -15.85
N SER A 21 -16.59 10.33 -17.10
CA SER A 21 -16.51 9.38 -18.20
C SER A 21 -15.25 8.51 -18.12
N ASP A 22 -14.07 9.12 -17.96
CA ASP A 22 -12.76 8.44 -17.96
C ASP A 22 -12.40 7.88 -16.57
N LYS A 23 -13.20 6.91 -16.11
CA LYS A 23 -13.04 6.31 -14.78
C LYS A 23 -11.74 5.52 -14.65
N ASP A 24 -11.26 4.91 -15.71
CA ASP A 24 -9.99 4.17 -15.78
C ASP A 24 -8.78 5.08 -15.54
N LEU A 25 -8.78 6.28 -16.12
CA LEU A 25 -7.75 7.30 -15.88
C LEU A 25 -7.75 7.74 -14.41
N PHE A 26 -8.94 7.98 -13.83
CA PHE A 26 -9.07 8.26 -12.40
C PHE A 26 -8.50 7.10 -11.56
N ALA A 27 -8.84 5.85 -11.89
CA ALA A 27 -8.36 4.68 -11.17
C ALA A 27 -6.83 4.61 -11.15
N GLU A 28 -6.17 4.83 -12.29
CA GLU A 28 -4.71 4.81 -12.37
C GLU A 28 -4.05 5.93 -11.55
N PHE A 29 -4.61 7.15 -11.58
CA PHE A 29 -4.12 8.24 -10.73
C PHE A 29 -4.35 7.97 -9.25
N TYR A 30 -5.54 7.48 -8.88
CA TYR A 30 -5.88 7.15 -7.51
C TYR A 30 -4.98 6.04 -6.98
N ARG A 31 -4.79 4.96 -7.75
CA ARG A 31 -3.87 3.85 -7.44
C ARG A 31 -2.45 4.34 -7.18
N LYS A 32 -1.93 5.25 -8.02
CA LYS A 32 -0.60 5.85 -7.82
C LYS A 32 -0.51 6.68 -6.53
N LYS A 33 -1.56 7.43 -6.19
CA LYS A 33 -1.61 8.24 -4.96
C LYS A 33 -1.77 7.36 -3.71
N LEU A 34 -2.61 6.34 -3.78
CA LEU A 34 -2.78 5.35 -2.73
C LEU A 34 -1.46 4.63 -2.45
N ALA A 35 -0.76 4.17 -3.48
CA ALA A 35 0.54 3.49 -3.33
C ALA A 35 1.54 4.34 -2.55
N ARG A 36 1.59 5.64 -2.83
CA ARG A 36 2.47 6.57 -2.12
C ARG A 36 2.08 6.72 -0.65
N ARG A 37 0.79 6.82 -0.33
CA ARG A 37 0.33 6.92 1.06
C ARG A 37 0.63 5.64 1.83
N LEU A 38 0.27 4.49 1.24
CA LEU A 38 0.50 3.17 1.82
C LEU A 38 1.98 2.89 2.15
N LEU A 39 2.93 3.28 1.29
CA LEU A 39 4.36 2.99 1.50
C LEU A 39 5.08 4.04 2.35
N PHE A 40 4.68 5.31 2.28
CA PHE A 40 5.49 6.41 2.80
C PHE A 40 4.79 7.26 3.85
N ASP A 41 3.46 7.19 3.97
CA ASP A 41 2.69 8.02 4.89
C ASP A 41 2.24 7.22 6.12
N ARG A 42 3.11 7.18 7.13
CA ARG A 42 2.85 6.48 8.40
C ARG A 42 1.72 7.10 9.23
N SER A 43 1.20 8.27 8.83
CA SER A 43 0.11 8.96 9.53
C SER A 43 -1.27 8.74 8.92
N ALA A 44 -1.33 8.01 7.80
CA ALA A 44 -2.58 7.69 7.15
C ALA A 44 -3.43 6.72 8.01
N ASN A 45 -4.74 6.96 8.03
CA ASN A 45 -5.69 6.09 8.72
C ASN A 45 -6.08 4.92 7.80
N ASP A 46 -5.67 3.70 8.17
CA ASP A 46 -5.95 2.46 7.44
C ASP A 46 -7.47 2.23 7.24
N ASP A 47 -8.32 2.63 8.20
CA ASP A 47 -9.77 2.46 8.11
C ASP A 47 -10.38 3.36 7.02
N HIS A 48 -9.90 4.60 6.91
CA HIS A 48 -10.34 5.52 5.85
C HIS A 48 -9.92 5.01 4.46
N GLU A 49 -8.72 4.44 4.32
CA GLU A 49 -8.27 3.84 3.05
C GLU A 49 -9.11 2.62 2.66
N ARG A 50 -9.51 1.79 3.63
CA ARG A 50 -10.42 0.65 3.39
C ARG A 50 -11.84 1.11 3.06
N SER A 51 -12.32 2.15 3.73
CA SER A 51 -13.65 2.70 3.51
C SER A 51 -13.82 3.26 2.10
N ILE A 52 -12.89 4.10 1.63
CA ILE A 52 -12.97 4.65 0.27
C ILE A 52 -12.89 3.56 -0.80
N LEU A 53 -12.08 2.51 -0.62
CA LEU A 53 -12.04 1.38 -1.54
C LEU A 53 -13.37 0.62 -1.56
N THR A 54 -13.99 0.42 -0.40
CA THR A 54 -15.31 -0.22 -0.30
C THR A 54 -16.37 0.58 -1.05
N LYS A 55 -16.40 1.91 -0.87
CA LYS A 55 -17.34 2.80 -1.58
C LYS A 55 -17.09 2.83 -3.08
N LEU A 56 -15.83 2.90 -3.51
CA LEU A 56 -15.46 2.82 -4.92
C LEU A 56 -15.88 1.49 -5.55
N LYS A 57 -15.72 0.37 -4.83
CA LYS A 57 -16.14 -0.96 -5.29
C LYS A 57 -17.64 -1.06 -5.47
N GLN A 58 -18.42 -0.49 -4.55
CA GLN A 58 -19.88 -0.46 -4.67
C GLN A 58 -20.34 0.33 -5.90
N GLN A 59 -19.67 1.44 -6.22
CA GLN A 59 -20.10 2.34 -7.30
C GLN A 59 -19.50 2.01 -8.67
N CYS A 60 -18.29 1.46 -8.71
CA CYS A 60 -17.53 1.19 -9.95
C CYS A 60 -17.24 -0.30 -10.20
N GLY A 61 -17.60 -1.18 -9.26
CA GLY A 61 -17.43 -2.64 -9.36
C GLY A 61 -16.05 -3.14 -8.90
N GLY A 62 -15.95 -4.45 -8.65
CA GLY A 62 -14.74 -5.08 -8.10
C GLY A 62 -13.50 -5.01 -9.00
N GLN A 63 -13.67 -5.03 -10.32
CA GLN A 63 -12.54 -4.90 -11.26
C GLN A 63 -11.85 -3.54 -11.14
N PHE A 64 -12.60 -2.49 -10.78
CA PHE A 64 -12.09 -1.14 -10.61
C PHE A 64 -11.11 -1.05 -9.43
N THR A 65 -11.42 -1.74 -8.33
CA THR A 65 -10.65 -1.67 -7.08
C THR A 65 -9.65 -2.80 -6.91
N SER A 66 -9.75 -3.88 -7.69
CA SER A 66 -8.99 -5.12 -7.54
C SER A 66 -7.50 -4.91 -7.24
N LYS A 67 -6.79 -4.10 -8.06
CA LYS A 67 -5.36 -3.80 -7.84
C LYS A 67 -5.09 -3.06 -6.54
N MET A 68 -5.96 -2.11 -6.18
CA MET A 68 -5.82 -1.30 -4.97
C MET A 68 -6.14 -2.09 -3.70
N GLU A 69 -7.14 -2.96 -3.75
CA GLU A 69 -7.42 -3.93 -2.68
C GLU A 69 -6.23 -4.89 -2.51
N GLY A 70 -5.64 -5.35 -3.62
CA GLY A 70 -4.40 -6.13 -3.61
C GLY A 70 -3.23 -5.42 -2.91
N MET A 71 -3.04 -4.12 -3.15
CA MET A 71 -2.01 -3.33 -2.47
C MET A 71 -2.21 -3.26 -0.95
N VAL A 72 -3.46 -3.14 -0.48
CA VAL A 72 -3.76 -3.15 0.96
C VAL A 72 -3.47 -4.52 1.56
N THR A 73 -3.84 -5.60 0.86
CA THR A 73 -3.54 -6.98 1.27
C THR A 73 -2.03 -7.23 1.35
N ASP A 74 -1.26 -6.80 0.35
CA ASP A 74 0.20 -6.94 0.34
C ASP A 74 0.84 -6.32 1.58
N LEU A 75 0.35 -5.16 2.05
CA LEU A 75 0.88 -4.54 3.27
C LEU A 75 0.53 -5.32 4.54
N THR A 76 -0.66 -5.90 4.62
CA THR A 76 -1.01 -6.78 5.75
C THR A 76 -0.08 -7.98 5.78
N LEU A 77 0.10 -8.66 4.64
CA LEU A 77 1.00 -9.81 4.52
C LEU A 77 2.47 -9.43 4.78
N ALA A 78 2.91 -8.27 4.32
CA ALA A 78 4.27 -7.79 4.57
C ALA A 78 4.55 -7.59 6.06
N ARG A 79 3.58 -7.07 6.83
CA ARG A 79 3.70 -6.94 8.30
C ARG A 79 3.80 -8.31 8.97
N GLU A 80 2.97 -9.28 8.55
CA GLU A 80 3.02 -10.66 9.07
C GLU A 80 4.35 -11.36 8.77
N ASN A 81 4.85 -11.20 7.55
CA ASN A 81 6.15 -11.74 7.13
C ASN A 81 7.31 -11.08 7.89
N GLN A 82 7.24 -9.76 8.11
CA GLN A 82 8.25 -9.04 8.88
C GLN A 82 8.31 -9.54 10.34
N ASN A 83 7.16 -9.72 11.00
CA ASN A 83 7.12 -10.27 12.36
C ASN A 83 7.71 -11.69 12.40
N SER A 84 7.36 -12.53 11.43
CA SER A 84 7.90 -13.90 11.31
C SER A 84 9.42 -13.90 11.09
N PHE A 85 9.94 -12.92 10.35
CA PHE A 85 11.37 -12.74 10.13
C PHE A 85 12.08 -12.30 11.41
N GLU A 86 11.49 -11.38 12.18
CA GLU A 86 12.03 -10.94 13.48
C GLU A 86 12.07 -12.10 14.49
N ASP A 87 11.02 -12.92 14.57
CA ASP A 87 11.00 -14.13 15.40
C ASP A 87 12.10 -15.14 15.00
N TYR A 88 12.35 -15.28 13.70
CA TYR A 88 13.45 -16.10 13.19
C TYR A 88 14.82 -15.55 13.61
N LEU A 89 15.05 -14.24 13.50
CA LEU A 89 16.30 -13.62 13.94
C LEU A 89 16.52 -13.78 15.45
N GLY A 90 15.44 -13.68 16.25
CA GLY A 90 15.50 -13.88 17.70
C GLY A 90 15.83 -15.33 18.09
N SER A 91 15.40 -16.31 17.31
CA SER A 91 15.66 -17.73 17.54
C SER A 91 16.95 -18.24 16.88
N ASN A 92 17.55 -17.49 15.96
CA ASN A 92 18.77 -17.85 15.26
C ASN A 92 19.85 -16.75 15.34
N PRO A 93 20.63 -16.68 16.43
CA PRO A 93 21.65 -15.64 16.63
C PRO A 93 22.75 -15.59 15.55
N ALA A 94 22.95 -16.67 14.80
CA ALA A 94 23.89 -16.72 13.68
C ALA A 94 23.38 -15.95 12.45
N ALA A 95 22.07 -15.78 12.31
CA ALA A 95 21.47 -14.91 11.30
C ALA A 95 21.29 -13.52 11.93
N ASN A 96 22.32 -12.67 11.82
CA ASN A 96 22.24 -11.28 12.25
C ASN A 96 22.64 -10.36 11.08
N PRO A 97 21.69 -9.62 10.49
CA PRO A 97 21.99 -8.68 9.40
C PRO A 97 22.89 -7.50 9.84
N GLY A 98 23.02 -7.24 11.15
CA GLY A 98 23.86 -6.18 11.69
C GLY A 98 23.26 -4.77 11.59
N ILE A 99 22.08 -4.65 11.00
CA ILE A 99 21.26 -3.43 10.91
C ILE A 99 19.80 -3.77 11.21
N ASP A 100 19.04 -2.78 11.66
CA ASP A 100 17.59 -2.88 11.72
C ASP A 100 17.02 -2.82 10.30
N LEU A 101 16.30 -3.87 9.90
CA LEU A 101 15.82 -4.10 8.53
C LEU A 101 14.33 -4.39 8.54
N THR A 102 13.57 -3.54 7.86
CA THR A 102 12.16 -3.79 7.53
C THR A 102 12.02 -4.00 6.03
N VAL A 103 11.44 -5.13 5.64
CA VAL A 103 11.19 -5.48 4.23
C VAL A 103 9.70 -5.45 3.95
N THR A 104 9.32 -4.90 2.80
CA THR A 104 7.92 -4.93 2.32
C THR A 104 7.88 -5.54 0.93
N VAL A 105 7.26 -6.71 0.82
CA VAL A 105 7.11 -7.45 -0.44
C VAL A 105 5.83 -6.97 -1.15
N LEU A 106 5.95 -6.62 -2.43
CA LEU A 106 4.87 -6.02 -3.22
C LEU A 106 4.56 -6.88 -4.46
N THR A 107 3.28 -7.10 -4.75
CA THR A 107 2.85 -7.89 -5.91
C THR A 107 2.97 -7.10 -7.21
N THR A 108 3.78 -7.60 -8.15
CA THR A 108 3.89 -7.04 -9.50
C THR A 108 2.54 -6.98 -10.19
N GLY A 109 2.20 -5.81 -10.76
CA GLY A 109 0.93 -5.59 -11.47
C GLY A 109 -0.18 -4.96 -10.63
N PHE A 110 -0.13 -5.08 -9.29
CA PHE A 110 -1.00 -4.32 -8.40
C PHE A 110 -0.44 -2.92 -8.15
N TRP A 111 0.85 -2.84 -7.87
CA TRP A 111 1.57 -1.59 -7.58
C TRP A 111 1.98 -0.84 -8.85
N PRO A 112 2.14 0.50 -8.79
CA PRO A 112 2.69 1.26 -9.92
C PRO A 112 4.10 0.79 -10.27
N SER A 113 4.47 0.90 -11.54
CA SER A 113 5.84 0.59 -11.96
C SER A 113 6.82 1.62 -11.38
N TYR A 114 7.83 1.15 -10.67
CA TYR A 114 8.94 1.95 -10.20
C TYR A 114 10.16 1.71 -11.08
N LYS A 115 10.92 2.77 -11.39
CA LYS A 115 12.18 2.63 -12.11
C LYS A 115 13.21 2.04 -11.15
N SER A 116 13.90 0.99 -11.58
CA SER A 116 15.11 0.52 -10.92
C SER A 116 16.26 1.48 -11.20
N PHE A 117 17.14 1.63 -10.22
CA PHE A 117 18.37 2.39 -10.35
C PHE A 117 19.49 1.55 -9.78
N ASP A 118 20.63 1.53 -10.47
CA ASP A 118 21.86 0.96 -9.93
C ASP A 118 22.43 1.95 -8.91
N ILE A 119 22.47 1.55 -7.64
CA ILE A 119 22.94 2.38 -6.53
C ILE A 119 24.08 1.65 -5.85
N ASN A 120 25.15 2.37 -5.54
CA ASN A 120 26.25 1.84 -4.72
C ASN A 120 25.79 1.82 -3.26
N LEU A 121 25.36 0.64 -2.79
CA LEU A 121 24.95 0.44 -1.41
C LEU A 121 26.18 0.29 -0.48
N PRO A 122 26.14 0.82 0.75
CA PRO A 122 27.12 0.51 1.79
C PRO A 122 27.22 -1.00 2.03
N SER A 123 28.40 -1.45 2.46
CA SER A 123 28.71 -2.87 2.67
C SER A 123 27.77 -3.58 3.66
N GLU A 124 27.27 -2.82 4.64
CA GLU A 124 26.34 -3.22 5.67
C GLU A 124 24.96 -3.53 5.08
N MET A 125 24.52 -2.72 4.10
CA MET A 125 23.24 -2.93 3.41
C MET A 125 23.31 -4.08 2.41
N ILE A 126 24.46 -4.27 1.75
CA ILE A 126 24.65 -5.38 0.79
C ILE A 126 24.46 -6.75 1.46
N LYS A 127 24.80 -6.89 2.75
CA LYS A 127 24.58 -8.16 3.49
C LYS A 127 23.11 -8.52 3.67
N CYS A 128 22.20 -7.55 3.48
CA CYS A 128 20.77 -7.68 3.74
C CYS A 128 19.94 -7.92 2.47
N VAL A 129 20.53 -7.73 1.29
CA VAL A 129 19.87 -7.82 -0.03
C VAL A 129 20.33 -9.09 -0.75
#